data_AF-A0A352B577-F1
#
_entry.id   AF-A0A352B577-F1
#
_cell.length_a   1.000
_cell.length_b   1.000
_cell.length_c   1.000
_cell.angle_alpha   90.00
_cell.angle_beta   90.00
_cell.angle_gamma   90.00
#
_symmetry.space_group_name_H-M   'P 1'
#
loop_
_entity.id
_entity.type
_entity.pdbx_description
1 polymer ?
#
loop_
_entity_poly.entity_id
_entity_poly.type
_entity_poly.pdbx_seq_one_letter_code
_entity_poly.pdbx_strand_id
1 'polypeptide(L)' 'MATKKKKPTKTPLTPNDAAQVDGRLRRSRERLTAAHEAANKVAARHGRRGIRRAKRDQRRIAQMVAVAAA' A
#
# COMPACT_ATOMS: atom_id res chain seq x y z
N MET A 1 25.96 -30.85 -10.30
CA MET A 1 25.40 -30.60 -11.65
C MET A 1 25.36 -29.09 -11.89
N ALA A 2 26.14 -28.57 -12.85
CA ALA A 2 26.23 -27.13 -13.09
C ALA A 2 25.19 -26.69 -14.14
N THR A 3 24.23 -25.86 -13.75
CA THR A 3 23.25 -25.26 -14.68
C THR A 3 23.95 -24.18 -15.52
N LYS A 4 24.25 -24.48 -16.79
CA LYS A 4 24.75 -23.48 -17.75
C LYS A 4 23.74 -22.31 -17.84
N LYS A 5 24.13 -21.13 -17.36
CA LYS A 5 23.35 -19.90 -17.56
C LYS A 5 23.37 -19.52 -19.04
N LYS A 6 22.21 -19.54 -19.70
CA LYS A 6 22.03 -19.13 -21.10
C LYS A 6 22.35 -17.64 -21.20
N LYS A 7 23.35 -17.24 -21.99
CA LYS A 7 23.68 -15.82 -22.21
C LYS A 7 22.46 -15.13 -22.82
N PRO A 8 22.05 -13.94 -22.36
CA PRO A 8 20.95 -13.22 -22.97
C PRO A 8 21.35 -12.85 -24.40
N THR A 9 20.65 -13.40 -25.38
CA THR A 9 20.79 -13.00 -26.79
C THR A 9 20.21 -11.59 -26.93
N LYS A 10 21.01 -10.64 -27.45
CA LYS A 10 20.57 -9.29 -27.82
C LYS A 10 19.73 -9.36 -29.10
N THR A 11 18.60 -10.06 -29.04
CA THR A 11 17.63 -10.07 -30.14
C THR A 11 16.89 -8.73 -30.14
N PRO A 12 16.81 -8.01 -31.26
CA PRO A 12 16.01 -6.79 -31.34
C PRO A 12 14.55 -7.10 -31.03
N LEU A 13 13.91 -6.20 -30.26
CA LEU A 13 12.49 -6.31 -29.90
C LEU A 13 11.65 -6.35 -31.18
N THR A 14 10.85 -7.41 -31.33
CA THR A 14 9.88 -7.51 -32.42
C THR A 14 8.63 -6.69 -32.07
N PRO A 15 7.79 -6.30 -33.05
CA PRO A 15 6.53 -5.60 -32.78
C PRO A 15 5.60 -6.35 -31.82
N ASN A 16 5.64 -7.68 -31.83
CA ASN A 16 4.91 -8.53 -30.88
C ASN A 16 5.46 -8.38 -29.44
N ASP A 17 6.77 -8.19 -29.29
CA ASP A 17 7.38 -7.93 -27.99
C ASP A 17 6.99 -6.53 -27.48
N ALA A 18 6.90 -5.53 -28.36
CA ALA A 18 6.44 -4.19 -28.00
C ALA A 18 5.00 -4.20 -27.44
N ALA A 19 4.08 -4.87 -28.12
CA ALA A 19 2.70 -5.03 -27.63
C ALA A 19 2.63 -5.80 -26.29
N GLN A 20 3.48 -6.82 -26.11
CA GLN A 20 3.58 -7.53 -24.83
C GLN A 20 4.15 -6.64 -23.71
N VAL A 21 5.15 -5.82 -24.02
CA VAL A 21 5.75 -4.86 -23.08
C VAL A 21 4.72 -3.81 -22.68
N ASP A 22 3.97 -3.25 -23.61
CA ASP A 22 2.89 -2.29 -23.32
C ASP A 22 1.78 -2.92 -22.47
N GLY A 23 1.36 -4.15 -22.79
CA GLY A 23 0.40 -4.89 -21.97
C GLY A 23 0.92 -5.22 -20.56
N ARG A 24 2.24 -5.41 -20.39
CA ARG A 24 2.87 -5.58 -19.06
C ARG A 24 2.97 -4.24 -18.32
N LEU A 25 3.32 -3.16 -18.99
CA LEU A 25 3.37 -1.81 -18.41
C LEU A 25 2.00 -1.35 -17.95
N ARG A 26 0.95 -1.59 -18.75
CA ARG A 26 -0.43 -1.26 -18.37
C ARG A 26 -0.85 -2.01 -17.10
N ARG A 27 -0.65 -3.33 -17.06
CA ARG A 27 -0.93 -4.14 -15.86
C ARG A 27 -0.10 -3.74 -14.65
N SER A 28 1.15 -3.32 -14.86
CA SER A 28 2.01 -2.80 -13.78
C SER A 28 1.44 -1.50 -13.20
N ARG A 29 0.99 -0.57 -14.05
CA ARG A 29 0.33 0.67 -13.62
C ARG A 29 -0.96 0.39 -12.86
N GLU A 30 -1.81 -0.50 -13.37
CA GLU A 30 -3.04 -0.92 -12.69
C GLU A 30 -2.76 -1.48 -11.28
N ARG A 31 -1.73 -2.34 -11.14
CA ARG A 31 -1.31 -2.89 -9.85
C ARG A 31 -0.78 -1.81 -8.90
N LEU A 32 0.02 -0.86 -9.39
CA LEU A 32 0.51 0.26 -8.59
C LEU A 32 -0.64 1.12 -8.08
N THR A 33 -1.59 1.48 -8.94
CA THR A 33 -2.77 2.26 -8.53
C THR A 33 -3.58 1.53 -7.46
N ALA A 34 -3.84 0.23 -7.65
CA ALA A 34 -4.57 -0.58 -6.66
C ALA A 34 -3.82 -0.65 -5.30
N ALA A 35 -2.49 -0.77 -5.33
CA ALA A 35 -1.67 -0.75 -4.12
C ALA A 35 -1.73 0.60 -3.39
N HIS A 36 -1.67 1.71 -4.12
CA HIS A 36 -1.82 3.06 -3.56
C HIS A 36 -3.21 3.27 -2.93
N GLU A 37 -4.28 2.84 -3.59
CA GLU A 37 -5.63 2.93 -3.03
C GLU A 37 -5.79 2.09 -1.75
N ALA A 38 -5.22 0.88 -1.73
CA ALA A 38 -5.22 0.03 -0.55
C ALA A 38 -4.47 0.70 0.62
N ALA A 39 -3.29 1.26 0.36
CA ALA A 39 -2.51 1.99 1.35
C ALA A 39 -3.28 3.20 1.93
N ASN A 40 -3.94 3.99 1.08
CA ASN A 40 -4.76 5.13 1.50
C ASN A 40 -5.94 4.69 2.38
N LYS A 41 -6.61 3.59 2.02
CA LYS A 41 -7.71 3.01 2.83
C LYS A 41 -7.21 2.56 4.21
N VAL A 42 -6.04 1.92 4.27
CA VAL A 42 -5.41 1.47 5.53
C VAL A 42 -5.05 2.68 6.39
N ALA A 43 -4.35 3.68 5.83
CA ALA A 43 -4.01 4.91 6.54
C ALA A 43 -5.24 5.62 7.11
N ALA A 44 -6.31 5.74 6.32
CA ALA A 44 -7.57 6.33 6.78
C ALA A 44 -8.22 5.53 7.93
N ARG A 45 -8.19 4.20 7.89
CA ARG A 45 -8.67 3.34 8.99
C ARG A 45 -7.85 3.54 10.26
N HIS A 46 -6.53 3.59 10.15
CA HIS A 46 -5.64 3.85 11.29
C HIS A 46 -5.88 5.25 11.88
N GLY A 47 -5.99 6.28 11.04
CA GLY A 47 -6.33 7.64 11.46
C GLY A 47 -7.65 7.69 12.24
N ARG A 48 -8.73 7.10 11.70
CA ARG A 48 -10.04 7.02 12.40
C ARG A 48 -9.94 6.26 13.73
N ARG A 49 -9.15 5.19 13.81
CA ARG A 49 -8.93 4.43 15.05
C ARG A 49 -8.16 5.26 16.09
N GLY A 50 -7.13 6.00 15.67
CA GLY A 50 -6.38 6.93 16.52
C GLY A 50 -7.27 8.00 17.11
N ILE A 51 -8.08 8.68 16.27
CA ILE A 51 -9.04 9.71 16.72
C ILE A 51 -10.03 9.14 17.75
N ARG A 52 -10.58 7.93 17.52
CA ARG A 52 -11.49 7.30 18.49
C ARG A 52 -10.83 7.00 19.83
N ARG A 53 -9.56 6.57 19.83
CA ARG A 53 -8.79 6.35 21.06
C ARG A 53 -8.57 7.65 21.81
N ALA A 54 -8.08 8.69 21.12
CA ALA A 54 -7.88 10.01 21.72
C ALA A 54 -9.18 10.57 22.36
N LYS A 55 -10.33 10.46 21.68
CA LYS A 55 -11.63 10.84 22.25
C LYS A 55 -12.01 10.03 23.49
N ARG A 56 -11.71 8.73 23.51
CA ARG A 56 -11.95 7.87 24.69
C ARG A 56 -11.04 8.30 25.85
N ASP A 57 -9.79 8.61 25.57
CA ASP A 57 -8.82 9.02 26.59
C ASP A 57 -9.20 10.39 27.18
N GLN A 58 -9.61 11.35 26.34
CA GLN A 58 -10.17 12.64 26.81
C GLN A 58 -11.36 12.46 27.76
N ARG A 59 -12.29 11.55 27.44
CA ARG A 59 -13.44 11.25 28.32
C ARG A 59 -13.00 10.65 29.65
N ARG A 60 -12.02 9.75 29.64
CA ARG A 60 -11.47 9.15 30.87
C ARG A 60 -10.80 10.21 31.73
N ILE A 61 -9.99 11.09 31.13
CA ILE A 61 -9.36 12.20 31.83
C ILE A 61 -10.43 13.10 32.45
N ALA A 62 -11.46 13.48 31.69
CA ALA A 62 -12.56 14.28 32.22
C ALA A 62 -13.29 13.61 33.40
N GLN A 63 -13.52 12.29 33.34
CA GLN A 63 -14.09 11.54 34.46
C GLN A 63 -13.16 11.53 35.69
N MET A 64 -11.86 11.32 35.50
CA MET A 64 -10.89 11.35 36.61
C MET A 64 -10.83 12.73 37.26
N VAL A 65 -10.86 13.79 36.47
CA VAL A 65 -10.92 15.18 36.97
C VAL A 65 -12.22 15.43 37.73
N ALA A 66 -13.36 14.96 37.21
CA ALA A 66 -14.65 15.11 37.89
C ALA A 66 -14.70 14.35 39.23
N VAL A 67 -14.11 13.15 39.30
CA VAL A 67 -13.97 12.39 40.56
C VAL A 67 -13.03 13.09 41.53
N ALA A 68 -11.93 13.69 41.05
CA ALA A 68 -10.99 14.41 41.91
C ALA A 68 -11.53 15.74 42.45
N ALA A 69 -12.57 16.29 41.82
CA ALA A 69 -13.21 17.54 42.21
C ALA A 69 -14.46 17.35 43.09
N ALA A 70 -14.91 16.10 43.30
CA ALA A 70 -16.02 15.71 44.16
C ALA A 70 -15.51 15.23 45.52
#